data_AF-A0AAD2FMA9-F1
#
_entry.id   AF-A0AAD2FMA9-F1
#
_cell.length_a   1.000
_cell.length_b   1.000
_cell.length_c   1.000
_cell.angle_alpha   90.00
_cell.angle_beta   90.00
_cell.angle_gamma   90.00
#
_symmetry.space_group_name_H-M   'P 1'
#
loop_
_entity.id
_entity.type
_entity.pdbx_description
1 polymer ?
#
loop_
_entity_poly.entity_id
_entity_poly.type
_entity_poly.pdbx_seq_one_letter_code
_entity_poly.pdbx_strand_id
1 'polypeptide(L)'
;MWEQRNSVQHSDDNVQLCERHSTVNEGIHSQFDMGPDDLPREIRPMLTSRRQVLCKSLVDKEEWLKLPFQERRDFRRSRKHNAAVCGQFFPRDPDQLFAGPSEPRIHPATSREKSLPFW
;
A
#
# COMPACT_ATOMS: atom_id res chain seq x y z
N MET A 1 -31.02 -14.52 46.76
CA MET A 1 -31.60 -14.41 45.40
C MET A 1 -31.17 -13.11 44.71
N TRP A 2 -29.86 -12.90 44.48
CA TRP A 2 -29.33 -11.73 43.75
C TRP A 2 -28.44 -12.12 42.55
N GLU A 3 -28.05 -13.40 42.46
CA GLU A 3 -27.09 -13.89 41.46
C GLU A 3 -27.68 -14.04 40.05
N GLN A 4 -29.01 -14.05 39.90
CA GLN A 4 -29.67 -14.25 38.60
C GLN A 4 -29.80 -12.99 37.73
N ARG A 5 -29.46 -11.80 38.22
CA ARG A 5 -29.65 -10.54 37.45
C ARG A 5 -28.46 -10.14 36.57
N ASN A 6 -27.26 -10.67 36.83
CA ASN A 6 -26.06 -10.31 36.07
C ASN A 6 -25.72 -11.29 34.93
N SER A 7 -26.34 -12.49 34.91
CA SER A 7 -26.10 -13.48 33.86
C SER A 7 -26.65 -13.07 32.49
N VAL A 8 -27.49 -12.03 32.42
CA VAL A 8 -28.18 -11.59 31.19
C VAL A 8 -27.47 -10.39 30.53
N GLN A 9 -26.49 -9.76 31.19
CA GLN A 9 -25.83 -8.56 30.65
C GLN A 9 -24.67 -8.87 29.67
N HIS A 10 -24.30 -10.15 29.55
CA HIS A 10 -23.26 -10.63 28.64
C HIS A 10 -23.78 -11.79 27.79
N SER A 11 -24.91 -11.59 27.09
CA SER A 11 -25.18 -12.50 25.97
C SER A 11 -24.06 -12.32 24.93
N ASP A 12 -23.58 -13.42 24.37
CA ASP A 12 -22.53 -13.41 23.33
C ASP A 12 -22.88 -12.44 22.19
N ASP A 13 -24.19 -12.26 21.92
CA ASP A 13 -24.72 -11.30 20.95
C ASP A 13 -24.31 -9.84 21.23
N ASN A 14 -24.29 -9.43 22.50
CA ASN A 14 -23.91 -8.06 22.87
C ASN A 14 -22.40 -7.84 22.73
N VAL A 15 -21.59 -8.87 23.05
CA VAL A 15 -20.14 -8.84 22.85
C VAL A 15 -19.82 -8.72 21.35
N GLN A 16 -20.43 -9.56 20.52
CA GLN A 16 -20.27 -9.50 19.06
C GLN A 16 -20.73 -8.15 18.49
N LEU A 17 -21.82 -7.58 18.99
CA LEU A 17 -22.30 -6.28 18.56
C LEU A 17 -21.30 -5.16 18.91
N CYS A 18 -20.75 -5.18 20.13
CA CYS A 18 -19.72 -4.24 20.56
C CYS A 18 -18.44 -4.35 19.71
N GLU A 19 -17.95 -5.56 19.48
CA GLU A 19 -16.77 -5.82 18.64
C GLU A 19 -16.98 -5.34 17.21
N ARG A 20 -18.16 -5.64 16.64
CA ARG A 20 -18.55 -5.18 15.30
C ARG A 20 -18.56 -3.65 15.23
N HIS A 21 -19.10 -2.98 16.25
CA HIS A 21 -19.14 -1.53 16.30
C HIS A 21 -17.73 -0.92 16.42
N SER A 22 -16.82 -1.52 17.20
CA SER A 22 -15.41 -1.09 17.27
C SER A 22 -14.73 -1.24 15.93
N THR A 23 -14.86 -2.41 15.30
CA THR A 23 -14.25 -2.73 14.00
C THR A 23 -14.70 -1.75 12.92
N VAL A 24 -16.00 -1.44 12.86
CA VAL A 24 -16.54 -0.48 11.89
C VAL A 24 -16.03 0.94 12.17
N ASN A 25 -16.00 1.37 13.43
CA ASN A 25 -15.46 2.68 13.79
C ASN A 25 -13.98 2.81 13.43
N GLU A 26 -13.15 1.81 13.75
CA GLU A 26 -11.74 1.75 13.37
C GLU A 26 -11.54 1.80 11.85
N GLY A 27 -12.38 1.06 11.11
CA GLY A 27 -12.41 1.14 9.66
C GLY A 27 -12.68 2.56 9.15
N ILE A 28 -13.64 3.26 9.76
CA ILE A 28 -13.93 4.67 9.43
C ILE A 28 -12.72 5.55 9.74
N HIS A 29 -12.11 5.41 10.92
CA HIS A 29 -10.91 6.15 11.28
C HIS A 29 -9.80 5.98 10.24
N SER A 30 -9.50 4.73 9.88
CA SER A 30 -8.50 4.41 8.86
C SER A 30 -8.80 5.05 7.50
N GLN A 31 -10.06 5.10 7.06
CA GLN A 31 -10.44 5.76 5.80
C GLN A 31 -10.20 7.26 5.81
N PHE A 32 -10.43 7.92 6.96
CA PHE A 32 -10.13 9.35 7.13
C PHE A 32 -8.61 9.60 7.22
N ASP A 33 -7.87 8.74 7.92
CA ASP A 33 -6.42 8.88 8.09
C ASP A 33 -5.68 8.67 6.77
N MET A 34 -6.18 7.80 5.87
CA MET A 34 -5.66 7.64 4.51
C MET A 34 -5.91 8.84 3.59
N GLY A 35 -6.80 9.77 3.97
CA GLY A 35 -7.09 10.97 3.18
C GLY A 35 -7.78 10.70 1.82
N PRO A 36 -8.08 11.74 1.04
CA PRO A 36 -8.90 11.66 -0.18
C PRO A 36 -8.12 11.27 -1.47
N ASP A 37 -6.82 11.03 -1.38
CA ASP A 37 -5.92 11.02 -2.55
C ASP A 37 -6.22 9.90 -3.56
N ASP A 38 -6.68 8.74 -3.08
CA ASP A 38 -7.04 7.58 -3.92
C ASP A 38 -8.55 7.46 -4.18
N LEU A 39 -9.32 8.52 -3.95
CA LEU A 39 -10.77 8.53 -4.17
C LEU A 39 -11.16 9.44 -5.35
N PRO A 40 -12.18 9.05 -6.12
CA PRO A 40 -12.73 9.86 -7.20
C PRO A 40 -13.42 11.11 -6.61
N ARG A 41 -13.49 12.19 -7.40
CA ARG A 41 -13.92 13.52 -6.91
C ARG A 41 -15.33 13.52 -6.34
N GLU A 42 -16.17 12.62 -6.84
CA GLU A 42 -17.57 12.43 -6.47
C GLU A 42 -17.72 11.92 -5.03
N ILE A 43 -16.72 11.17 -4.54
CA ILE A 43 -16.77 10.47 -3.24
C ILE A 43 -15.99 11.20 -2.17
N ARG A 44 -15.03 12.06 -2.55
CA ARG A 44 -14.28 12.91 -1.61
C ARG A 44 -15.16 13.69 -0.63
N PRO A 45 -16.32 14.26 -1.01
CA PRO A 45 -17.21 14.94 -0.07
C PRO A 45 -17.72 14.05 1.07
N MET A 46 -17.72 12.72 0.89
CA MET A 46 -18.09 11.79 1.97
C MET A 46 -17.06 11.76 3.10
N LEU A 47 -15.82 12.15 2.84
CA LEU A 47 -14.75 12.29 3.83
C LEU A 47 -14.67 13.70 4.46
N THR A 48 -15.74 14.50 4.40
CA THR A 48 -15.70 15.88 4.93
C THR A 48 -15.79 15.91 6.46
N SER A 49 -16.55 15.01 7.08
CA SER A 49 -16.75 15.04 8.54
C SER A 49 -16.80 13.66 9.18
N ARG A 50 -15.69 13.29 9.84
CA ARG A 50 -15.56 12.05 10.60
C ARG A 50 -16.61 11.92 11.71
N ARG A 51 -16.83 13.01 12.46
CA ARG A 51 -17.80 13.02 13.57
C ARG A 51 -19.21 12.72 13.08
N GLN A 52 -19.62 13.28 11.94
CA GLN A 52 -20.96 13.03 11.40
C GLN A 52 -21.17 11.56 11.04
N VAL A 53 -20.15 10.91 10.44
CA VAL A 53 -20.22 9.48 10.10
C VAL A 53 -20.26 8.60 11.36
N LEU A 54 -19.44 8.91 12.36
CA LEU A 54 -19.40 8.15 13.61
C LEU A 54 -20.68 8.27 14.45
N CYS A 55 -21.49 9.29 14.24
CA CYS A 55 -22.80 9.46 14.90
C CYS A 55 -23.95 8.70 14.24
N LYS A 56 -23.74 8.07 13.07
CA LYS A 56 -24.80 7.32 12.37
C LYS A 56 -25.08 5.95 13.00
N SER A 57 -26.13 5.28 12.54
CA SER A 57 -26.41 3.89 12.95
C SER A 57 -25.31 2.94 12.46
N LEU A 58 -25.18 1.76 13.09
CA LEU A 58 -24.19 0.76 12.68
C LEU A 58 -24.35 0.34 11.21
N VAL A 59 -25.60 0.18 10.76
CA VAL A 59 -25.91 -0.20 9.37
C VAL A 59 -25.42 0.88 8.40
N ASP A 60 -25.73 2.16 8.68
CA ASP A 60 -25.29 3.27 7.84
C ASP A 60 -23.77 3.40 7.78
N LYS A 61 -23.08 3.12 8.91
CA LYS A 61 -21.61 3.14 8.97
C LYS A 61 -21.01 2.06 8.09
N GLU A 62 -21.58 0.86 8.10
CA GLU A 62 -21.13 -0.24 7.27
C GLU A 62 -21.35 0.03 5.78
N GLU A 63 -22.53 0.55 5.43
CA GLU A 63 -22.80 0.97 4.05
C GLU A 63 -21.85 2.08 3.61
N TRP A 64 -21.63 3.07 4.47
CA TRP A 64 -20.68 4.14 4.22
C TRP A 64 -19.27 3.59 4.00
N LEU A 65 -18.84 2.56 4.75
CA LEU A 65 -17.52 1.97 4.65
C LEU A 65 -17.29 1.22 3.33
N LYS A 66 -18.33 0.59 2.76
CA LYS A 66 -18.23 -0.19 1.52
C LYS A 66 -17.77 0.64 0.32
N LEU A 67 -18.32 1.84 0.18
CA LEU A 67 -18.04 2.74 -0.95
C LEU A 67 -16.55 3.11 -1.09
N PRO A 68 -15.89 3.75 -0.11
CA PRO A 68 -14.48 4.13 -0.23
C PRO A 68 -13.56 2.91 -0.31
N PHE A 69 -13.91 1.78 0.31
CA PHE A 69 -13.13 0.55 0.16
C PHE A 69 -13.14 0.01 -1.26
N GLN A 70 -14.32 -0.05 -1.88
CA GLN A 70 -14.50 -0.54 -3.24
C GLN A 70 -13.75 0.35 -4.24
N GLU A 71 -13.88 1.65 -4.10
CA GLU A 71 -13.26 2.63 -4.99
C GLU A 71 -11.74 2.60 -4.91
N ARG A 72 -11.17 2.55 -3.70
CA ARG A 72 -9.72 2.39 -3.55
C ARG A 72 -9.24 1.04 -4.07
N ARG A 73 -10.06 -0.01 -4.00
CA ARG A 73 -9.71 -1.33 -4.54
C ARG A 73 -9.68 -1.28 -6.07
N ASP A 74 -10.69 -0.66 -6.68
CA ASP A 74 -10.81 -0.55 -8.12
C ASP A 74 -9.75 0.39 -8.70
N PHE A 75 -9.48 1.52 -8.03
CA PHE A 75 -8.36 2.39 -8.37
C PHE A 75 -7.01 1.66 -8.34
N ARG A 76 -6.74 0.87 -7.29
CA ARG A 76 -5.52 0.06 -7.19
C ARG A 76 -5.44 -1.02 -8.28
N ARG A 77 -6.57 -1.64 -8.65
CA ARG A 77 -6.64 -2.61 -9.76
C ARG A 77 -6.33 -1.94 -11.10
N SER A 78 -6.94 -0.79 -11.38
CA SER A 78 -6.69 -0.02 -12.60
C SER A 78 -5.24 0.43 -12.72
N ARG A 79 -4.62 0.91 -11.63
CA ARG A 79 -3.18 1.24 -11.61
C ARG A 79 -2.30 0.03 -11.92
N LYS A 80 -2.59 -1.15 -11.35
CA LYS A 80 -1.83 -2.38 -11.62
C LYS A 80 -1.98 -2.84 -13.07
N HIS A 81 -3.19 -2.77 -13.61
CA HIS A 81 -3.45 -3.09 -15.01
C HIS A 81 -2.66 -2.16 -15.95
N ASN A 82 -2.71 -0.85 -15.72
CA ASN A 82 -1.95 0.12 -16.51
C ASN A 82 -0.43 -0.08 -16.38
N ALA A 83 0.08 -0.39 -15.18
CA ALA A 83 1.49 -0.70 -14.99
C ALA A 83 1.93 -1.97 -15.74
N ALA A 84 1.08 -3.00 -15.80
CA ALA A 84 1.35 -4.21 -16.57
C ALA A 84 1.35 -3.95 -18.09
N VAL A 85 0.42 -3.12 -18.58
CA VAL A 85 0.33 -2.75 -20.00
C VAL A 85 1.51 -1.86 -20.43
N CYS A 86 1.87 -0.84 -19.63
CA CYS A 86 3.04 -0.01 -19.93
C CYS A 86 4.37 -0.75 -19.72
N GLY A 87 4.44 -1.69 -18.78
CA GLY A 87 5.60 -2.56 -18.55
C GLY A 87 5.86 -3.58 -19.66
N GLN A 88 4.91 -3.78 -20.58
CA GLN A 88 5.11 -4.58 -21.79
C GLN A 88 5.75 -3.78 -22.95
N PHE A 89 5.78 -2.45 -22.87
CA PHE A 89 6.26 -1.58 -23.96
C PHE A 89 7.65 -0.97 -23.76
N PHE A 90 8.27 -1.18 -22.60
CA PHE A 90 9.67 -0.80 -22.38
C PHE A 90 10.54 -2.05 -22.40
N PRO A 91 11.50 -2.17 -23.34
CA PRO A 91 12.54 -3.18 -23.25
C PRO A 91 13.26 -2.99 -21.94
N ARG A 92 13.18 -4.00 -21.08
CA ARG A 92 13.96 -4.13 -19.87
C ARG A 92 15.40 -4.49 -20.29
N ASP A 93 16.15 -3.49 -20.75
CA ASP A 93 17.62 -3.37 -20.66
C ASP A 93 18.15 -2.26 -21.59
N PRO A 94 18.54 -1.09 -21.06
CA PRO A 94 19.36 -0.13 -21.82
C PRO A 94 20.86 -0.54 -21.89
N ASP A 95 21.28 -1.58 -21.15
CA ASP A 95 22.70 -1.94 -21.02
C ASP A 95 23.23 -2.88 -22.13
N GLN A 96 22.39 -3.34 -23.07
CA GLN A 96 22.83 -4.26 -24.14
C GLN A 96 23.21 -3.59 -25.48
N LEU A 97 23.13 -2.26 -25.61
CA LEU A 97 23.36 -1.58 -26.91
C LEU A 97 24.78 -1.00 -27.09
N PHE A 98 25.68 -1.10 -26.10
CA PHE A 98 27.04 -0.58 -26.22
C PHE A 98 28.14 -1.62 -25.92
N ALA A 99 27.90 -2.89 -26.22
CA ALA A 99 29.00 -3.85 -26.39
C ALA A 99 29.69 -3.59 -27.75
N GLY A 100 30.44 -2.49 -27.80
CA GLY A 100 31.40 -2.24 -28.88
C GLY A 100 32.46 -3.35 -28.94
N PRO A 101 33.06 -3.61 -30.11
CA PRO A 101 34.07 -4.65 -30.26
C PRO A 101 35.23 -4.38 -29.31
N SER A 102 35.49 -5.33 -28.43
CA SER A 102 36.58 -5.33 -27.47
C SER A 102 37.93 -5.23 -28.21
N GLU A 103 38.55 -4.05 -28.17
CA GLU A 103 39.93 -3.87 -28.61
C GLU A 103 40.90 -4.68 -27.74
N PRO A 104 41.88 -5.38 -28.33
CA PRO A 104 42.91 -6.08 -27.58
C PRO A 104 43.86 -5.08 -26.92
N ARG A 105 43.90 -5.12 -25.59
CA ARG A 105 44.77 -4.32 -24.74
C ARG A 105 46.24 -4.75 -24.94
N ILE A 106 46.97 -4.02 -25.77
CA ILE A 106 48.41 -4.19 -25.93
C ILE A 106 49.09 -3.74 -24.63
N HIS A 107 49.71 -4.67 -23.92
CA HIS A 107 50.57 -4.39 -22.76
C HIS A 107 51.91 -3.80 -23.26
N PRO A 108 52.40 -2.69 -22.69
CA PRO A 108 53.75 -2.24 -22.97
C PRO A 108 54.77 -3.17 -22.30
N ALA A 109 55.76 -3.58 -23.10
CA ALA A 109 56.92 -4.36 -22.71
C ALA A 109 57.70 -3.65 -21.58
N THR A 110 57.89 -4.35 -20.46
CA THR A 110 58.82 -3.94 -19.41
C THR A 110 60.25 -4.13 -19.92
N SER A 111 60.86 -3.02 -20.31
CA SER A 111 62.28 -2.95 -20.63
C SER A 111 63.13 -3.10 -19.37
N ARG A 112 64.31 -3.68 -19.59
CA ARG A 112 65.28 -4.24 -18.66
C ARG A 112 66.39 -3.21 -18.41
N GLU A 113 66.60 -2.81 -17.17
CA GLU A 113 67.87 -2.21 -16.68
C GLU A 113 68.10 -2.78 -15.27
N LYS A 114 68.98 -3.78 -15.05
CA LYS A 114 70.45 -3.69 -14.90
C LYS A 114 70.91 -2.50 -14.06
N SER A 115 71.16 -2.73 -12.77
CA SER A 115 72.16 -2.00 -11.98
C SER A 115 72.77 -2.96 -10.94
N LEU A 116 74.09 -2.85 -10.80
CA LEU A 116 75.07 -3.80 -10.23
C LEU A 116 75.14 -3.80 -8.68
N PRO A 117 75.90 -4.74 -8.06
CA PRO A 117 76.04 -4.85 -6.61
C PRO A 117 77.16 -3.96 -6.04
N PHE A 118 76.99 -3.52 -4.79
CA PHE A 118 77.94 -2.84 -3.88
C PHE A 118 77.40 -3.15 -2.47
N TRP A 119 78.02 -3.82 -1.49
CA TRP A 119 79.37 -4.33 -1.19
C TRP A 119 79.27 -5.78 -0.68
#